data_AF-G4Z1H7-F1
#
_entry.id   AF-G4Z1H7-F1
#
_cell.length_a   1.000
_cell.length_b   1.000
_cell.length_c   1.000
_cell.angle_alpha   90.00
_cell.angle_beta   90.00
_cell.angle_gamma   90.00
#
_symmetry.space_group_name_H-M   'P 1'
#
loop_
_entity.id
_entity.type
_entity.pdbx_description
1 polymer ?
#
loop_
_entity_poly.entity_id
_entity_poly.type
_entity_poly.pdbx_seq_one_letter_code
_entity_poly.pdbx_strand_id
1 'polypeptide(L)'
;MPVTSTNVANILAALTNHLQQQNTTFTQELAEQLQQQRDAHMQREVRIEGISMPTFSGLPEEYVDEFVFRAKLFMRGKNIDYHLAANQHRVVAMLAANVRAGAASW
;
A
#
# COMPACT_ATOMS: atom_id res chain seq x y z
N MET A 1 55.05 -23.53 -26.94
CA MET A 1 54.56 -22.18 -26.56
C MET A 1 53.04 -22.22 -26.46
N PRO A 2 52.42 -22.46 -25.28
CA PRO A 2 50.98 -22.47 -25.10
C PRO A 2 50.55 -21.18 -24.36
N VAL A 3 50.42 -20.07 -25.09
CA VAL A 3 50.01 -18.78 -24.51
C VAL A 3 48.68 -18.27 -25.07
N THR A 4 48.20 -18.87 -26.16
CA THR A 4 46.94 -18.48 -26.81
C THR A 4 45.71 -19.11 -26.16
N SER A 5 45.75 -20.38 -25.72
CA SER A 5 44.59 -21.05 -25.10
C SER A 5 44.13 -20.39 -23.78
N THR A 6 45.06 -19.93 -22.95
CA THR A 6 44.75 -19.34 -21.64
C THR A 6 44.01 -18.01 -21.77
N ASN A 7 44.32 -17.23 -22.80
CA ASN A 7 43.70 -15.93 -23.04
C ASN A 7 42.24 -16.06 -23.51
N VAL A 8 41.96 -17.03 -24.38
CA VAL A 8 40.59 -17.28 -24.87
C VAL A 8 39.68 -17.78 -23.73
N ALA A 9 40.19 -18.64 -22.86
CA ALA A 9 39.45 -19.11 -21.68
C ALA A 9 39.11 -17.97 -20.71
N ASN A 10 40.04 -17.04 -20.48
CA ASN A 10 39.82 -15.88 -19.62
C ASN A 10 38.77 -14.92 -20.21
N ILE A 11 38.79 -14.70 -21.53
CA ILE A 11 37.80 -13.85 -22.22
C ILE A 11 36.41 -14.45 -22.15
N LEU A 12 36.27 -15.76 -22.38
CA LEU A 12 35.00 -16.47 -22.24
C LEU A 12 34.46 -16.39 -20.81
N ALA A 13 35.31 -16.62 -19.81
CA ALA A 13 34.91 -16.50 -18.41
C ALA A 13 34.46 -15.07 -18.05
N ALA A 14 35.17 -14.04 -18.54
CA ALA A 14 34.80 -12.65 -18.33
C ALA A 14 33.45 -12.31 -18.99
N LEU A 15 33.19 -12.81 -20.21
CA LEU A 15 31.93 -12.63 -20.91
C LEU A 15 30.77 -13.33 -20.19
N THR A 16 30.98 -14.56 -19.72
CA THR A 16 29.97 -15.31 -18.95
C THR A 16 29.62 -14.58 -17.65
N ASN A 17 30.64 -14.11 -16.92
CA ASN A 17 30.43 -13.33 -15.70
C ASN A 17 29.67 -12.03 -15.98
N HIS A 18 30.02 -11.32 -17.07
CA HIS A 18 29.34 -10.08 -17.46
C HIS A 18 27.86 -10.33 -17.80
N LEU A 19 27.56 -11.34 -18.61
CA LEU A 19 26.18 -11.72 -18.95
C LEU A 19 25.38 -12.12 -17.71
N GLN A 20 25.98 -12.88 -16.81
CA GLN A 20 25.32 -13.33 -15.59
C GLN A 20 25.05 -12.17 -14.63
N GLN A 21 25.98 -11.23 -14.54
CA GLN A 21 25.82 -10.02 -13.76
C GLN A 21 24.72 -9.13 -14.32
N GLN A 22 24.69 -8.92 -15.64
CA GLN A 22 23.63 -8.17 -16.31
C GLN A 22 22.24 -8.78 -16.09
N ASN A 23 22.14 -10.11 -16.17
CA ASN A 23 20.87 -10.82 -15.97
C ASN A 23 20.39 -10.72 -14.51
N THR A 24 21.33 -10.76 -13.56
CA THR A 24 21.05 -10.59 -12.13
C THR A 24 20.57 -9.16 -11.83
N THR A 25 21.24 -8.15 -12.36
CA THR A 25 20.83 -6.75 -12.20
C THR A 25 19.44 -6.51 -12.78
N PHE A 26 19.19 -6.99 -14.00
CA PHE A 26 17.88 -6.85 -14.63
C PHE A 26 16.75 -7.51 -13.82
N THR A 27 16.97 -8.72 -13.30
CA THR A 27 15.97 -9.39 -12.48
C THR A 27 15.74 -8.70 -11.15
N GLN A 28 16.77 -8.13 -10.54
CA GLN A 28 16.64 -7.32 -9.32
C GLN A 28 15.83 -6.04 -9.58
N GLU A 29 16.16 -5.29 -10.63
CA GLU A 29 15.45 -4.06 -11.00
C GLU A 29 13.95 -4.33 -11.27
N LEU A 30 13.65 -5.41 -11.99
CA LEU A 30 12.27 -5.82 -12.26
C LEU A 30 11.53 -6.15 -10.96
N ALA A 31 12.17 -6.88 -10.04
CA ALA A 31 11.57 -7.25 -8.75
C ALA A 31 11.28 -6.01 -7.89
N GLU A 32 12.22 -5.07 -7.83
CA GLU A 32 12.04 -3.80 -7.11
C GLU A 32 10.91 -2.97 -7.71
N GLN A 33 10.83 -2.89 -9.03
CA GLN A 33 9.76 -2.15 -9.71
C GLN A 33 8.38 -2.75 -9.45
N LEU A 34 8.26 -4.08 -9.50
CA LEU A 34 7.03 -4.79 -9.17
C LEU A 34 6.63 -4.59 -7.71
N GLN A 35 7.60 -4.59 -6.80
CA GLN A 35 7.35 -4.36 -5.38
C GLN A 35 6.85 -2.94 -5.12
N GLN A 36 7.49 -1.93 -5.72
CA GLN A 36 7.04 -0.53 -5.63
C GLN A 36 5.63 -0.35 -6.19
N GLN A 37 5.31 -0.98 -7.34
CA GLN A 37 3.96 -0.93 -7.90
C GLN A 37 2.93 -1.57 -6.97
N ARG A 38 3.26 -2.72 -6.39
CA ARG A 38 2.37 -3.42 -5.45
C ARG A 38 2.13 -2.58 -4.20
N ASP A 39 3.18 -1.98 -3.64
CA ASP A 39 3.08 -1.19 -2.42
C ASP A 39 2.32 0.13 -2.67
N ALA A 40 2.53 0.77 -3.84
CA ALA A 40 1.74 1.91 -4.27
C ALA A 40 0.26 1.54 -4.49
N HIS A 41 -0.02 0.35 -5.03
CA HIS A 41 -1.38 -0.14 -5.22
C HIS A 41 -2.06 -0.49 -3.89
N MET A 42 -1.32 -1.06 -2.93
CA MET A 42 -1.81 -1.34 -1.58
C MET A 42 -2.11 -0.07 -0.78
N GLN A 43 -1.44 1.03 -1.06
CA GLN A 43 -1.69 2.32 -0.39
C GLN A 43 -2.78 3.16 -1.08
N ARG A 44 -3.25 2.74 -2.26
CA ARG A 44 -4.25 3.49 -3.01
C ARG A 44 -5.64 3.26 -2.43
N GLU A 45 -6.34 4.37 -2.21
CA GLU A 45 -7.74 4.35 -1.81
C GLU A 45 -8.62 3.85 -2.95
N VAL A 46 -9.50 2.91 -2.65
CA VAL A 46 -10.45 2.34 -3.61
C VAL A 46 -11.76 3.13 -3.56
N ARG A 47 -12.25 3.53 -4.73
CA ARG A 47 -13.62 4.06 -4.88
C ARG A 47 -14.58 2.88 -4.91
N ILE A 48 -15.47 2.80 -3.93
CA ILE A 48 -16.60 1.86 -3.96
C ILE A 48 -17.88 2.65 -4.18
N GLU A 49 -18.67 2.26 -5.17
CA GLU A 49 -19.95 2.89 -5.45
C GLU A 49 -21.03 2.42 -4.46
N GLY A 50 -21.95 3.30 -4.10
CA GLY A 50 -23.07 2.99 -3.22
C GLY A 50 -22.74 2.90 -1.72
N ILE A 51 -21.50 3.16 -1.32
CA ILE A 51 -21.11 3.18 0.10
C ILE A 51 -20.64 4.58 0.49
N SER A 52 -21.27 5.16 1.51
CA SER A 52 -20.86 6.43 2.12
C SER A 52 -20.33 6.21 3.53
N MET A 53 -19.54 7.17 4.02
CA MET A 53 -19.15 7.19 5.41
C MET A 53 -20.42 7.36 6.27
N PRO A 54 -20.64 6.52 7.31
CA PRO A 54 -21.80 6.67 8.18
C PRO A 54 -21.73 8.00 8.93
N THR A 55 -22.88 8.54 9.30
CA THR A 55 -23.00 9.74 10.14
C THR A 55 -23.46 9.38 11.55
N PHE A 56 -23.14 10.23 12.52
CA PHE A 56 -23.61 10.11 13.90
C PHE A 56 -24.08 11.46 14.41
N SER A 57 -25.34 11.57 14.81
CA SER A 57 -25.96 12.83 15.25
C SER A 57 -26.10 12.95 16.77
N GLY A 58 -25.97 11.82 17.48
CA GLY A 58 -26.13 11.72 18.93
C GLY A 58 -27.58 11.57 19.38
N LEU A 59 -28.45 11.03 18.52
CA LEU A 59 -29.85 10.79 18.87
C LEU A 59 -29.97 9.56 19.82
N PRO A 60 -31.00 9.50 20.69
CA PRO A 60 -31.16 8.40 21.66
C PRO A 60 -31.19 6.99 21.05
N GLU A 61 -31.66 6.87 19.82
CA GLU A 61 -31.74 5.63 19.04
C GLU A 61 -30.46 5.28 18.28
N GLU A 62 -29.47 6.18 18.24
CA GLU A 62 -28.18 5.93 17.60
C GLU A 62 -27.19 5.33 18.60
N TYR A 63 -26.47 4.29 18.17
CA TYR A 63 -25.46 3.63 18.98
C TYR A 63 -24.05 3.92 18.46
N VAL A 64 -23.18 4.38 19.36
CA VAL A 64 -21.77 4.67 19.04
C VAL A 64 -21.07 3.43 18.48
N ASP A 65 -21.31 2.26 19.07
CA ASP A 65 -20.69 1.00 18.63
C ASP A 65 -21.07 0.65 17.18
N GLU A 66 -22.32 0.89 16.81
CA GLU A 66 -22.80 0.65 15.45
C GLU A 66 -22.19 1.64 14.45
N PHE A 67 -22.11 2.93 14.83
CA PHE A 67 -21.42 3.94 14.03
C PHE A 67 -19.95 3.57 13.80
N VAL A 68 -19.23 3.21 14.86
CA VAL A 68 -17.81 2.79 14.79
C VAL A 68 -17.64 1.54 13.95
N PHE A 69 -18.54 0.55 14.10
CA PHE A 69 -18.53 -0.66 13.29
C PHE A 69 -18.69 -0.34 11.80
N ARG A 70 -19.69 0.46 11.44
CA ARG A 70 -19.95 0.87 10.05
C ARG A 70 -18.79 1.70 9.48
N ALA A 71 -18.17 2.57 10.28
CA ALA A 71 -17.03 3.37 9.86
C ALA A 71 -15.79 2.50 9.57
N LYS A 72 -15.53 1.49 10.42
CA LYS A 72 -14.47 0.49 10.17
C LYS A 72 -14.73 -0.30 8.89
N LEU A 73 -15.98 -0.67 8.62
CA LEU A 73 -16.35 -1.37 7.40
C LEU A 73 -16.13 -0.50 6.15
N PHE A 74 -16.50 0.79 6.22
CA PHE A 74 -16.23 1.77 5.17
C PHE A 74 -14.74 1.92 4.88
N MET A 75 -13.91 2.09 5.92
CA MET A 75 -12.45 2.22 5.77
C MET A 75 -11.82 0.99 5.14
N ARG A 76 -12.20 -0.22 5.59
CA ARG A 76 -11.75 -1.48 4.98
C ARG A 76 -12.13 -1.56 3.51
N GLY A 77 -13.36 -1.18 3.17
CA GLY A 77 -13.81 -1.12 1.79
C GLY A 77 -12.93 -0.18 0.95
N LYS A 78 -12.62 1.01 1.48
CA LYS A 78 -11.77 1.99 0.78
C LYS A 78 -10.28 1.66 0.80
N ASN A 79 -9.89 0.50 1.31
CA ASN A 79 -8.49 0.10 1.47
C ASN A 79 -7.69 1.08 2.35
N ILE A 80 -8.33 1.56 3.43
CA ILE A 80 -7.71 2.40 4.46
C ILE A 80 -7.45 1.52 5.68
N ASP A 81 -6.18 1.22 5.94
CA ASP A 81 -5.79 0.54 7.18
C ASP A 81 -5.80 1.51 8.35
N TYR A 82 -6.81 1.42 9.20
CA TYR A 82 -6.96 2.24 10.40
C TYR A 82 -6.11 1.77 11.60
N HIS A 83 -5.40 0.64 11.49
CA HIS A 83 -4.40 0.23 12.48
C HIS A 83 -3.03 0.86 12.20
N LEU A 84 -2.77 1.30 10.97
CA LEU A 84 -1.53 1.93 10.59
C LEU A 84 -1.41 3.34 11.20
N ALA A 85 -0.32 3.59 11.93
CA ALA A 85 -0.07 4.88 12.58
C ALA A 85 -0.14 6.07 11.60
N ALA A 86 0.37 5.89 10.39
CA ALA A 86 0.34 6.91 9.34
C ALA A 86 -1.08 7.37 8.95
N ASN A 87 -2.11 6.52 9.17
CA ASN A 87 -3.49 6.82 8.83
C ASN A 87 -4.30 7.39 10.01
N GLN A 88 -3.76 7.42 11.25
CA GLN A 88 -4.54 7.78 12.44
C GLN A 88 -5.19 9.16 12.34
N HIS A 89 -4.43 10.20 11.96
CA HIS A 89 -4.97 11.55 11.81
C HIS A 89 -6.08 11.62 10.75
N ARG A 90 -5.91 10.91 9.64
CA ARG A 90 -6.90 10.84 8.56
C ARG A 90 -8.18 10.13 9.01
N VAL A 91 -8.04 9.00 9.71
CA VAL A 91 -9.16 8.23 10.28
C VAL A 91 -9.96 9.09 11.25
N VAL A 92 -9.28 9.81 12.15
CA VAL A 92 -9.92 10.75 13.09
C VAL A 92 -10.64 11.86 12.35
N ALA A 93 -9.99 12.48 11.35
CA ALA A 93 -10.62 13.54 10.55
C ALA A 93 -11.87 13.04 9.82
N MET A 94 -11.84 11.83 9.26
CA MET A 94 -12.99 11.21 8.60
C MET A 94 -14.15 10.96 9.58
N LEU A 95 -13.87 10.46 10.78
CA LEU A 95 -14.87 10.26 11.82
C LEU A 95 -15.48 11.60 12.25
N ALA A 96 -14.65 12.56 12.63
CA ALA A 96 -15.07 13.89 13.07
C ALA A 96 -15.91 14.62 12.01
N ALA A 97 -15.50 14.55 10.74
CA ALA A 97 -16.24 15.12 9.62
C ALA A 97 -17.60 14.45 9.36
N ASN A 98 -17.94 13.36 10.07
CA ASN A 98 -19.23 12.67 9.95
C ASN A 98 -20.05 12.66 11.25
N VAL A 99 -19.54 13.32 12.30
CA VAL A 99 -20.36 13.68 13.45
C VAL A 99 -21.21 14.91 13.09
N ARG A 100 -22.48 14.93 13.51
CA ARG A 100 -23.49 15.94 13.16
C ARG A 100 -24.22 16.43 14.40
N ALA A 101 -24.94 17.53 14.25
CA ALA A 101 -25.89 18.06 15.23
C ALA A 101 -25.29 18.12 16.65
N GLY A 102 -26.04 17.68 17.66
CA GLY A 102 -25.63 17.74 19.06
C GLY A 102 -24.33 16.98 19.36
N ALA A 103 -24.05 15.89 18.64
CA ALA A 103 -22.80 15.17 18.79
C ALA A 103 -21.58 15.97 18.27
N ALA A 104 -21.76 16.87 17.30
CA ALA A 104 -20.65 17.65 16.74
C ALA A 104 -20.26 18.85 17.63
N SER A 105 -21.14 19.25 18.54
CA SER A 105 -20.91 20.35 19.49
C SER A 105 -20.35 19.90 20.83
N TRP A 106 -20.22 18.60 21.05
CA TRP A 106 -19.69 17.98 22.27
C TRP A 106 -18.16 17.96 22.24
#